data_AF-A0A7C3G7V9-F1
#
_entry.id   AF-A0A7C3G7V9-F1
#
_cell.length_a   1.000
_cell.length_b   1.000
_cell.length_c   1.000
_cell.angle_alpha   90.00
_cell.angle_beta   90.00
_cell.angle_gamma   90.00
#
_symmetry.space_group_name_H-M   'P 1'
#
loop_
_entity.id
_entity.type
_entity.pdbx_description
1 polymer ?
#
loop_
_entity_poly.entity_id
_entity_poly.type
_entity_poly.pdbx_seq_one_letter_code
_entity_poly.pdbx_strand_id
1 'polypeptide(L)'
;MSRYDIEPLAFGRLKTVDLHARGGKVRLEHLARPYEKGGGVAGLLESLPRLLAADDLKALVEAILEARRRGRAILWGMGGHVIKCGLGPVIIDLMERGLVTGMAMNGS
;
A
#
# COMPACT_ATOMS: atom_id res chain seq x y z
N MET A 1 -10.58 -53.13 -10.51
CA MET A 1 -11.67 -52.40 -9.83
C MET A 1 -11.05 -51.28 -9.01
N SER A 2 -11.65 -50.09 -8.99
CA SER A 2 -11.19 -48.99 -8.14
C SER A 2 -11.25 -49.42 -6.67
N ARG A 3 -10.30 -48.93 -5.87
CA ARG A 3 -10.20 -49.22 -4.43
C ARG A 3 -11.07 -48.30 -3.56
N TYR A 4 -11.80 -47.39 -4.20
CA TYR A 4 -12.62 -46.36 -3.58
C TYR A 4 -14.07 -46.47 -4.06
N ASP A 5 -15.02 -46.32 -3.14
CA ASP A 5 -16.47 -46.31 -3.39
C ASP A 5 -16.99 -44.97 -3.95
N ILE A 6 -16.08 -44.14 -4.46
CA ILE A 6 -16.38 -42.80 -4.96
C ILE A 6 -16.09 -42.78 -6.45
N GLU A 7 -17.12 -42.46 -7.24
CA GLU A 7 -16.99 -42.24 -8.67
C GLU A 7 -16.16 -40.97 -8.95
N PRO A 8 -15.21 -41.00 -9.90
CA PRO A 8 -14.45 -39.82 -10.30
C PRO A 8 -15.36 -38.67 -10.78
N LEU A 9 -14.98 -37.43 -10.46
CA LEU A 9 -15.68 -36.24 -10.93
C LEU A 9 -15.74 -36.21 -12.47
N ALA A 10 -16.94 -35.98 -13.01
CA ALA A 10 -17.14 -35.85 -14.45
C ALA A 10 -16.76 -34.44 -14.93
N PHE A 11 -15.70 -34.33 -15.73
CA PHE A 11 -15.17 -33.04 -16.20
C PHE A 11 -15.69 -32.60 -17.58
N GLY A 12 -16.52 -33.41 -18.26
CA GLY A 12 -16.94 -33.16 -19.64
C GLY A 12 -17.77 -31.90 -19.90
N ARG A 13 -18.25 -31.22 -18.85
CA ARG A 13 -18.98 -29.94 -18.95
C ARG A 13 -18.16 -28.72 -18.50
N LEU A 14 -16.87 -28.90 -18.17
CA LEU A 14 -16.01 -27.78 -17.81
C LEU A 14 -15.79 -26.87 -19.02
N LYS A 15 -15.98 -25.57 -18.81
CA LYS A 15 -15.46 -24.53 -19.70
C LYS A 15 -14.13 -24.06 -19.15
N THR A 16 -13.06 -24.37 -19.85
CA THR A 16 -11.71 -23.89 -19.51
C THR A 16 -11.46 -22.57 -20.22
N VAL A 17 -10.57 -21.76 -19.63
CA VAL A 17 -10.04 -20.55 -20.25
C VAL A 17 -8.52 -20.63 -20.18
N ASP A 18 -7.84 -20.06 -21.18
CA ASP A 18 -6.39 -19.96 -21.15
C ASP A 18 -5.95 -19.11 -19.96
N LEU A 19 -4.98 -19.61 -19.19
CA LEU A 19 -4.39 -18.90 -18.07
C LEU A 19 -3.73 -17.59 -18.52
N HIS A 20 -3.13 -17.56 -19.72
CA HIS A 20 -2.53 -16.37 -20.33
C HIS A 20 -3.60 -15.32 -20.69
N ALA A 21 -4.80 -15.75 -21.11
CA ALA A 21 -5.89 -14.86 -21.48
C ALA A 21 -6.64 -14.27 -20.27
N ARG A 22 -6.44 -14.84 -19.06
CA ARG A 22 -7.20 -14.44 -17.86
C ARG A 22 -6.89 -13.01 -17.39
N GLY A 23 -5.71 -12.46 -17.72
CA GLY A 23 -5.27 -11.16 -17.25
C GLY A 23 -5.16 -11.12 -15.72
N GLY A 24 -4.02 -11.51 -15.16
CA GLY A 24 -3.81 -11.46 -13.71
C GLY A 24 -3.85 -10.03 -13.17
N LYS A 25 -4.64 -9.78 -12.12
CA LYS A 25 -4.61 -8.51 -11.36
C LYS A 25 -3.25 -8.24 -10.72
N VAL A 26 -2.48 -9.30 -10.48
CA VAL A 26 -1.14 -9.27 -9.91
C VAL A 26 -0.13 -9.67 -10.98
N ARG A 27 0.90 -8.85 -11.15
CA ARG A 27 2.05 -9.07 -12.03
C ARG A 27 3.32 -9.24 -11.20
N LEU A 28 4.37 -9.82 -11.78
CA LEU A 28 5.65 -10.01 -11.09
C LEU A 28 6.26 -8.69 -10.56
N GLU A 29 6.06 -7.60 -11.29
CA GLU A 29 6.49 -6.25 -10.89
C GLU A 29 5.75 -5.68 -9.67
N HIS A 30 4.61 -6.26 -9.29
CA HIS A 30 3.88 -5.86 -8.08
C HIS A 30 4.44 -6.53 -6.83
N LEU A 31 5.26 -7.58 -6.99
CA LEU A 31 5.77 -8.34 -5.87
C LEU A 31 6.81 -7.55 -5.09
N ALA A 32 6.83 -7.83 -3.78
CA ALA A 32 7.84 -7.32 -2.87
C ALA A 32 9.23 -7.86 -3.24
N ARG A 33 10.26 -7.17 -2.76
CA ARG A 33 11.64 -7.68 -2.75
C ARG A 33 12.04 -8.05 -1.32
N PRO A 34 12.92 -9.03 -1.12
CA PRO A 34 13.51 -9.26 0.20
C PRO A 34 14.21 -8.01 0.71
N TYR A 35 14.04 -7.69 1.99
CA TYR A 35 14.80 -6.60 2.62
C TYR A 35 16.27 -7.00 2.76
N GLU A 36 17.17 -6.09 2.39
CA GLU A 36 18.62 -6.26 2.53
C GLU A 36 19.13 -5.52 3.77
N LYS A 37 19.88 -6.25 4.62
CA LYS A 37 20.50 -5.65 5.81
C LYS A 37 21.40 -4.49 5.40
N GLY A 38 21.14 -3.31 5.96
CA GLY A 38 21.85 -2.07 5.63
C GLY A 38 21.03 -1.11 4.76
N GLY A 39 19.87 -1.52 4.22
CA GLY A 39 19.00 -0.66 3.41
C GLY A 39 18.26 0.42 4.21
N GLY A 40 18.20 0.31 5.54
CA GLY A 40 17.51 1.26 6.41
C GLY A 40 16.01 1.36 6.12
N VAL A 41 15.37 2.43 6.60
CA VAL A 41 13.92 2.64 6.42
C VAL A 41 13.57 2.83 4.95
N ALA A 42 14.41 3.53 4.17
CA ALA A 42 14.19 3.70 2.74
C ALA A 42 14.19 2.35 2.00
N GLY A 43 15.20 1.50 2.25
CA GLY A 43 15.26 0.16 1.67
C GLY A 43 14.07 -0.71 2.06
N LEU A 44 13.56 -0.59 3.30
CA LEU A 44 12.35 -1.28 3.74
C LEU A 44 11.10 -0.79 2.97
N LEU A 45 10.92 0.53 2.83
CA LEU A 45 9.77 1.09 2.11
C LEU A 45 9.83 0.75 0.61
N GLU A 46 11.01 0.76 0.01
CA GLU A 46 11.20 0.37 -1.39
C GLU A 46 10.95 -1.12 -1.62
N SER A 47 11.25 -1.98 -0.64
CA SER A 47 11.04 -3.43 -0.77
C SER A 47 9.57 -3.85 -0.69
N LEU A 48 8.67 -2.97 -0.23
CA LEU A 48 7.23 -3.25 -0.15
C LEU A 48 6.62 -3.51 -1.55
N PRO A 49 5.62 -4.39 -1.64
CA PRO A 49 4.95 -4.68 -2.91
C PRO A 49 4.17 -3.46 -3.41
N ARG A 50 3.90 -3.41 -4.72
CA ARG A 50 2.91 -2.50 -5.30
C ARG A 50 1.54 -3.17 -5.36
N LEU A 51 1.03 -3.51 -4.17
CA LEU A 51 -0.28 -4.12 -3.96
C LEU A 51 -0.95 -3.56 -2.71
N LEU A 52 -2.27 -3.31 -2.81
CA LEU A 52 -3.13 -2.95 -1.68
C LEU A 52 -2.55 -1.77 -0.88
N ALA A 53 -2.59 -1.85 0.46
CA ALA A 53 -2.14 -0.79 1.35
C ALA A 53 -0.67 -0.36 1.15
N ALA A 54 0.19 -1.26 0.64
CA ALA A 54 1.57 -0.90 0.33
C ALA A 54 1.66 0.01 -0.92
N ASP A 55 0.80 -0.23 -1.91
CA ASP A 55 0.67 0.65 -3.06
C ASP A 55 0.02 1.98 -2.67
N ASP A 56 -1.02 1.94 -1.82
CA ASP A 56 -1.68 3.15 -1.30
C ASP A 56 -0.69 4.04 -0.53
N LEU A 57 0.19 3.43 0.31
CA LEU A 57 1.23 4.16 1.03
C LEU A 57 2.22 4.83 0.07
N LYS A 58 2.71 4.10 -0.95
CA LYS A 58 3.62 4.65 -1.96
C LYS A 58 2.95 5.78 -2.74
N ALA A 59 1.71 5.58 -3.17
CA ALA A 59 0.93 6.58 -3.88
C ALA A 59 0.68 7.84 -3.04
N LEU A 60 0.41 7.70 -1.74
CA LEU A 60 0.27 8.81 -0.81
C LEU A 60 1.58 9.63 -0.71
N VAL A 61 2.72 8.95 -0.54
CA VAL A 61 4.03 9.60 -0.46
C VAL A 61 4.31 10.39 -1.73
N GLU A 62 4.11 9.79 -2.91
CA GLU A 62 4.28 10.46 -4.20
C GLU A 62 3.35 11.68 -4.35
N ALA A 63 2.08 11.55 -3.95
CA ALA A 63 1.12 12.65 -4.04
C ALA A 63 1.51 13.84 -3.14
N ILE A 64 1.99 13.58 -1.93
CA ILE A 64 2.47 14.61 -1.00
C ILE A 64 3.70 15.33 -1.57
N LEU A 65 4.68 14.57 -2.08
CA LEU A 65 5.90 15.12 -2.65
C LEU A 65 5.62 15.94 -3.91
N GLU A 66 4.71 15.48 -4.77
CA GLU A 66 4.31 16.19 -5.97
C GLU A 66 3.53 17.47 -5.65
N ALA A 67 2.63 17.43 -4.66
CA ALA A 67 1.94 18.62 -4.18
C ALA A 67 2.94 19.67 -3.67
N ARG A 68 3.93 19.25 -2.88
CA ARG A 68 5.02 20.12 -2.42
C ARG A 68 5.81 20.69 -3.59
N ARG A 69 6.24 19.86 -4.55
CA ARG A 69 7.02 20.29 -5.73
C ARG A 69 6.27 21.32 -6.57
N ARG A 70 4.94 21.21 -6.65
CA ARG A 70 4.06 22.14 -7.37
C ARG A 70 3.63 23.35 -6.53
N GLY A 71 4.11 23.52 -5.31
CA GLY A 71 3.71 24.61 -4.42
C GLY A 71 2.21 24.58 -4.05
N ARG A 72 1.61 23.39 -3.98
CA ARG A 72 0.20 23.19 -3.61
C ARG A 72 0.08 23.01 -2.11
N ALA A 73 -1.05 23.44 -1.54
CA ALA A 73 -1.34 23.21 -0.13
C ALA A 73 -1.53 21.72 0.16
N ILE A 74 -0.94 21.26 1.28
CA ILE A 74 -1.08 19.90 1.80
C ILE A 74 -1.87 19.99 3.11
N LEU A 75 -3.16 19.67 3.05
CA LEU A 75 -4.09 19.79 4.17
C LEU A 75 -4.27 18.42 4.85
N TRP A 76 -4.06 18.37 6.17
CA TRP A 76 -4.19 17.15 6.95
C TRP A 76 -5.47 17.16 7.78
N GLY A 77 -6.32 16.14 7.59
CA GLY A 77 -7.48 15.89 8.43
C GLY A 77 -7.17 14.80 9.45
N MET A 78 -7.27 15.08 10.75
CA MET A 78 -6.99 14.09 11.80
C MET A 78 -7.75 14.36 13.09
N GLY A 79 -8.00 13.29 13.86
CA GLY A 79 -8.56 13.38 15.22
C GLY A 79 -7.48 13.56 16.29
N GLY A 80 -7.88 14.00 17.49
CA GLY A 80 -6.96 14.25 18.62
C GLY A 80 -6.12 13.05 19.08
N HIS A 81 -6.50 11.82 18.72
CA HIS A 81 -5.74 10.60 19.03
C HIS A 81 -4.32 10.61 18.47
N VAL A 82 -4.08 11.27 17.33
CA VAL A 82 -2.73 11.39 16.75
C VAL A 82 -1.81 12.13 17.72
N ILE A 83 -2.28 13.23 18.29
CA ILE A 83 -1.51 14.05 19.23
C ILE A 83 -1.40 13.35 20.59
N LYS A 84 -2.51 12.81 21.11
CA LYS A 84 -2.55 12.09 22.40
C LYS A 84 -1.58 10.91 22.44
N CYS A 85 -1.39 10.21 21.32
CA CYS A 85 -0.43 9.10 21.22
C CYS A 85 1.03 9.56 21.07
N GLY A 86 1.32 10.86 21.24
CA GLY A 86 2.68 11.39 21.26
C GLY A 86 3.27 11.70 19.89
N LEU A 87 2.47 11.74 18.82
CA LEU A 87 2.97 12.05 17.46
C LEU A 87 3.12 13.55 17.18
N GLY A 88 2.80 14.42 18.13
CA GLY A 88 2.94 15.87 18.01
C GLY A 88 4.31 16.32 17.47
N PRO A 89 5.45 15.87 18.04
CA PRO A 89 6.77 16.23 17.53
C PRO A 89 7.03 15.81 16.08
N VAL A 90 6.48 14.68 15.64
CA VAL A 90 6.60 14.21 14.25
C VAL A 90 5.79 15.11 13.31
N ILE A 91 4.58 15.48 13.69
CA ILE A 91 3.76 16.41 12.92
C ILE A 91 4.44 17.78 12.80
N ILE A 92 5.04 18.28 13.89
CA ILE A 92 5.79 19.54 13.89
C ILE A 92 6.98 19.48 12.92
N ASP A 93 7.78 18.41 12.94
CA ASP A 93 8.89 18.23 11.98
C ASP A 93 8.37 18.20 10.52
N LEU A 94 7.21 17.58 10.25
CA LEU A 94 6.60 17.59 8.92
C LEU A 94 6.10 18.99 8.52
N MET A 95 5.59 19.79 9.47
CA MET A 95 5.22 21.19 9.24
C MET A 95 6.44 22.04 8.89
N GLU A 96 7.53 21.92 9.66
CA GLU A 96 8.78 22.65 9.42
C GLU A 96 9.40 22.29 8.06
N ARG A 97 9.23 21.04 7.62
CA ARG A 97 9.64 20.57 6.29
C ARG A 97 8.69 20.99 5.16
N GLY A 98 7.58 21.66 5.45
CA GLY A 98 6.60 22.08 4.44
C GLY A 98 5.80 20.92 3.83
N LEU A 99 5.66 19.81 4.57
CA LEU A 99 4.84 18.66 4.19
C LEU A 99 3.42 18.72 4.81
N VAL A 100 3.17 19.73 5.64
CA VAL A 100 1.86 20.09 6.20
C VAL A 100 1.70 21.59 6.01
N THR A 101 0.68 22.02 5.26
CA THR A 101 0.34 23.44 5.07
C THR A 101 -0.77 23.89 6.02
N GLY A 102 -1.68 23.00 6.37
CA GLY A 102 -2.79 23.29 7.28
C GLY A 102 -3.38 22.01 7.86
N MET A 103 -4.10 22.14 8.97
CA MET A 103 -4.72 21.02 9.68
C MET A 103 -6.20 21.28 9.95
N ALA A 104 -7.01 20.25 9.79
CA ALA A 104 -8.43 20.22 10.15
C ALA A 104 -8.65 19.17 11.24
N MET A 105 -9.12 19.59 12.42
CA MET A 105 -9.19 18.76 13.62
C MET A 105 -10.57 18.85 14.29
N ASN A 106 -10.95 17.79 15.01
CA ASN A 106 -12.26 17.65 15.64
C ASN A 106 -12.37 18.25 17.07
N GLY A 107 -11.36 19.02 17.53
CA GLY A 107 -11.37 19.69 18.84
C GLY A 107 -11.21 18.78 20.07
N SER A 108 -10.81 17.52 19.86
CA SER A 108 -10.55 16.50 20.90
C SER A 108 -9.35 16.81 21.79
#